data_AF-A0A8D3EA37-F1
#
_entry.id   AF-A0A8D3EA37-F1
#
_cell.length_a   1.000
_cell.length_b   1.000
_cell.length_c   1.000
_cell.angle_alpha   90.00
_cell.angle_beta   90.00
_cell.angle_gamma   90.00
#
_symmetry.space_group_name_H-M   'P 1'
#
loop_
_entity.id
_entity.type
_entity.pdbx_description
1 polymer ?
#
loop_
_entity_poly.entity_id
_entity_poly.type
_entity_poly.pdbx_seq_one_letter_code
_entity_poly.pdbx_strand_id
1 'polypeptide(L)'
;MRTAVALQLGSCGLCLTLALLGEGMGLELPDPPAVNCAWTSWSEWSSCDPCTKTRRRSRGTEVFGQFGGQSCQGSLGEKEFCTNDTECALPPPRQCLDSEFQCESGSCIKKRLMCNGDYDCEDGLDEDCDTVRKPCQSSVLESNEQGRTAGYGINILGSDPRMNPFNNDYFNGRCHKVLNPNTGRHDRLPWNVGVLHYQTLTEETLSREIYEDTHSLLREMLREMTVKVDAGLSFKFSPSEESMSKASTQLNLNYQYAKNSMIKEVSEYSTIENKSFMRVKGRVQLSTYRLRSHELQVADEFLEHVKSLPLAYEKGIYFAFLEDYGTHYTKNGKSGGEYELIYVLNQDTIKAKNLTERTVQECVKLGITADFGDDGKANLNRDKCDNVTSKQEGDIHGKAVVDKVMTSVKGGTLESAVTMRAKLNQEGVMDIATYQNWARTIAEAPALLNSEPEPIYMLIPLDMPGANSRISNLKQATADYVAEYNVCKCKPCHNGGTVALLDGKCMCLCPHLFEGAACQNFKGDKAKHAATRPTVNQEGNWSCWSAWSRCSGGKRHRTHGCNTDGLHGAVCRGNTSIEESCLLITHL
;
A
#
# COMPACT_ATOMS: atom_id res chain seq x y z
N MET A 1 -73.21 15.67 50.43
CA MET A 1 -72.34 14.49 50.44
C MET A 1 -71.79 14.32 49.03
N ARG A 2 -70.64 14.95 48.79
CA ARG A 2 -69.93 14.98 47.50
C ARG A 2 -68.67 14.10 47.65
N THR A 3 -68.20 13.60 46.51
CA THR A 3 -66.90 12.95 46.27
C THR A 3 -66.70 11.56 46.89
N ALA A 4 -67.38 10.57 46.31
CA ALA A 4 -66.85 9.21 46.17
C ALA A 4 -66.94 8.87 44.68
N VAL A 5 -65.97 8.11 44.14
CA VAL A 5 -65.74 7.83 42.70
C VAL A 5 -64.87 8.88 41.97
N ALA A 6 -63.63 9.05 42.42
CA ALA A 6 -62.58 9.69 41.61
C ALA A 6 -61.17 9.13 41.90
N LEU A 7 -61.04 7.93 42.49
CA LEU A 7 -59.75 7.41 42.97
C LEU A 7 -59.41 5.98 42.53
N GLN A 8 -60.09 5.42 41.52
CA GLN A 8 -59.75 4.10 40.97
C GLN A 8 -59.52 4.05 39.46
N LEU A 9 -59.62 5.18 38.75
CA LEU A 9 -59.29 5.25 37.31
C LEU A 9 -57.98 6.02 37.02
N GLY A 10 -57.34 6.63 38.03
CA GLY A 10 -56.08 7.34 37.88
C GLY A 10 -54.82 6.46 37.94
N SER A 11 -54.93 5.22 38.41
CA SER A 11 -53.77 4.34 38.63
C SER A 11 -53.55 3.30 37.53
N CYS A 12 -54.46 3.21 36.54
CA CYS A 12 -54.32 2.29 35.40
C CYS A 12 -53.82 3.01 34.13
N GLY A 13 -54.04 4.33 34.01
CA GLY A 13 -53.54 5.15 32.89
C GLY A 13 -52.05 5.47 32.94
N LEU A 14 -51.43 5.48 34.14
CA LEU A 14 -49.99 5.72 34.28
C LEU A 14 -49.13 4.45 34.10
N CYS A 15 -49.70 3.25 34.27
CA CYS A 15 -49.00 2.00 33.95
C CYS A 15 -49.04 1.69 32.44
N LEU A 16 -50.06 2.16 31.71
CA LEU A 16 -50.14 1.97 30.26
C LEU A 16 -49.30 2.98 29.45
N THR A 17 -48.89 4.11 30.04
CA THR A 17 -47.91 5.01 29.40
C THR A 17 -46.46 4.65 29.71
N LEU A 18 -46.20 3.95 30.82
CA LEU A 18 -44.87 3.40 31.14
C LEU A 18 -44.60 2.02 30.51
N ALA A 19 -45.63 1.29 30.06
CA ALA A 19 -45.49 0.03 29.35
C ALA A 19 -45.26 0.18 27.82
N LEU A 20 -45.40 1.39 27.26
CA LEU A 20 -45.16 1.67 25.83
C LEU A 20 -43.83 2.41 25.55
N LEU A 21 -42.99 2.62 26.57
CA LEU A 21 -41.65 3.20 26.44
C LEU A 21 -40.53 2.21 26.84
N GLY A 22 -40.87 0.92 26.91
CA GLY A 22 -40.03 -0.12 27.50
C GLY A 22 -39.58 -1.22 26.54
N GLU A 23 -39.29 -0.91 25.27
CA GLU A 23 -38.60 -1.85 24.38
C GLU A 23 -37.53 -1.11 23.55
N GLY A 24 -36.27 -1.26 23.96
CA GLY A 24 -35.16 -1.41 23.01
C GLY A 24 -34.58 -0.17 22.30
N MET A 25 -34.88 1.07 22.69
CA MET A 25 -34.07 2.21 22.20
C MET A 25 -32.78 2.28 23.02
N GLY A 26 -31.71 1.66 22.50
CA GLY A 26 -30.37 1.87 23.03
C GLY A 26 -30.04 3.36 23.06
N LEU A 27 -29.48 3.84 24.17
CA LEU A 27 -29.02 5.22 24.29
C LEU A 27 -27.92 5.45 23.24
N GLU A 28 -28.21 6.25 22.21
CA GLU A 28 -27.21 6.67 21.22
C GLU A 28 -26.24 7.64 21.90
N LEU A 29 -24.97 7.23 22.00
CA LEU A 29 -23.90 8.03 22.58
C LEU A 29 -23.34 8.97 21.50
N PRO A 30 -23.13 10.27 21.83
CA PRO A 30 -22.50 11.19 20.91
C PRO A 30 -21.07 10.75 20.57
N ASP A 31 -20.63 11.10 19.37
CA ASP A 31 -19.24 10.87 18.96
C ASP A 31 -18.27 11.55 19.94
N PRO A 32 -17.09 10.95 20.21
CA PRO A 32 -16.06 11.61 20.99
C PRO A 32 -15.62 12.94 20.34
N PRO A 33 -15.08 13.88 21.13
CA PRO A 33 -14.57 15.14 20.60
C PRO A 33 -13.55 14.91 19.47
N ALA A 34 -13.71 15.66 18.38
CA ALA A 34 -12.81 15.61 17.25
C ALA A 34 -11.35 15.91 17.68
N VAL A 35 -10.43 15.05 17.25
CA VAL A 35 -9.00 15.22 17.51
C VAL A 35 -8.36 15.78 16.25
N ASN A 36 -7.97 17.05 16.29
CA ASN A 36 -7.24 17.66 15.19
C ASN A 36 -5.77 17.26 15.24
N CYS A 37 -5.17 17.13 14.07
CA CYS A 37 -3.75 16.82 13.98
C CYS A 37 -2.89 17.89 14.64
N ALA A 38 -1.86 17.46 15.37
CA ALA A 38 -0.89 18.32 16.02
C ALA A 38 0.52 17.97 15.55
N TRP A 39 1.27 19.01 15.17
CA TRP A 39 2.68 18.90 14.84
C TRP A 39 3.53 19.08 16.10
N THR A 40 4.68 18.39 16.16
CA THR A 40 5.74 18.76 17.09
C THR A 40 6.29 20.14 16.72
N SER A 41 7.01 20.77 17.65
CA SER A 41 7.86 21.90 17.31
C SER A 41 8.86 21.50 16.22
N TRP A 42 9.20 22.46 15.36
CA TRP A 42 10.31 22.30 14.43
C TRP A 42 11.61 22.07 15.18
N SER A 43 12.48 21.25 14.61
CA SER A 43 13.87 21.16 15.05
C SER A 43 14.58 22.50 14.81
N GLU A 44 15.70 22.70 15.51
CA GLU A 44 16.67 23.72 15.13
C GLU A 44 17.12 23.51 13.67
N TRP A 45 17.49 24.61 13.03
CA TRP A 45 18.04 24.56 11.68
C TRP A 45 19.42 23.88 11.69
N SER A 46 19.64 23.03 10.70
CA SER A 46 20.93 22.44 10.42
C SER A 46 21.98 23.52 10.10
N SER A 47 23.26 23.17 10.20
CA SER A 47 24.32 23.97 9.60
C SER A 47 24.08 24.15 8.10
N CYS A 48 24.48 25.31 7.56
CA CYS A 48 24.38 25.59 6.14
C CYS A 48 25.32 24.67 5.35
N ASP A 49 24.75 23.82 4.49
CA ASP A 49 25.51 22.94 3.62
C ASP A 49 26.34 23.77 2.62
N PRO A 50 27.67 23.63 2.59
CA PRO A 50 28.54 24.47 1.75
C PRO A 50 28.37 24.18 0.26
N CYS A 51 27.88 23.01 -0.12
CA CYS A 51 27.71 22.56 -1.50
C CYS A 51 26.35 22.94 -2.07
N THR A 52 25.28 22.69 -1.32
CA THR A 52 23.93 23.03 -1.79
C THR A 52 23.50 24.44 -1.39
N LYS A 53 24.26 25.13 -0.53
CA LYS A 53 23.96 26.45 0.03
C LYS A 53 22.57 26.52 0.67
N THR A 54 22.20 25.42 1.34
CA THR A 54 20.90 25.26 1.97
C THR A 54 21.03 24.67 3.37
N ARG A 55 20.13 25.04 4.26
CA ARG A 55 19.95 24.39 5.55
C ARG A 55 18.56 23.78 5.65
N ARG A 56 18.42 22.79 6.51
CA ARG A 56 17.20 21.98 6.65
C ARG A 56 16.77 21.94 8.11
N ARG A 57 15.49 21.73 8.31
CA ARG A 57 14.91 21.39 9.61
C ARG A 57 13.78 20.41 9.40
N SER A 58 13.35 19.76 10.46
CA SER A 58 12.25 18.80 10.38
C SER A 58 11.34 18.87 11.60
N ARG A 59 10.14 18.33 11.45
CA ARG A 59 9.18 18.11 12.53
C ARG A 59 8.61 16.69 12.47
N GLY A 60 7.80 16.34 13.45
CA GLY A 60 7.00 15.13 13.45
C GLY A 60 5.53 15.45 13.67
N THR A 61 4.66 14.49 13.40
CA THR A 61 3.29 14.49 13.87
C THR A 61 3.26 13.97 15.30
N GLU A 62 2.71 14.74 16.22
CA GLU A 62 2.51 14.34 17.60
C GLU A 62 1.23 13.52 17.75
N VAL A 63 0.14 14.02 17.16
CA VAL A 63 -1.19 13.37 17.17
C VAL A 63 -1.78 13.47 15.77
N PHE A 64 -2.34 12.38 15.27
CA PHE A 64 -3.03 12.36 13.97
C PHE A 64 -4.50 12.77 14.11
N GLY A 65 -5.09 13.23 13.00
CA GLY A 65 -6.51 13.57 12.96
C GLY A 65 -7.39 12.34 13.21
N GLN A 66 -8.38 12.44 14.11
CA GLN A 66 -9.29 11.35 14.48
C GLN A 66 -10.69 11.88 14.86
N PHE A 67 -11.71 11.02 14.78
CA PHE A 67 -13.11 11.33 15.16
C PHE A 67 -13.66 12.59 14.45
N GLY A 68 -13.43 12.70 13.15
CA GLY A 68 -13.85 13.87 12.36
C GLY A 68 -12.90 15.07 12.43
N GLY A 69 -11.78 14.97 13.16
CA GLY A 69 -10.76 16.01 13.18
C GLY A 69 -9.94 16.11 11.89
N GLN A 70 -9.30 17.27 11.70
CA GLN A 70 -8.53 17.57 10.49
C GLN A 70 -7.19 16.82 10.47
N SER A 71 -6.77 16.38 9.27
CA SER A 71 -5.42 15.84 9.05
C SER A 71 -4.39 16.94 8.98
N CYS A 72 -3.15 16.58 9.34
CA CYS A 72 -1.99 17.43 9.13
C CYS A 72 -1.81 17.75 7.64
N GLN A 73 -1.64 19.04 7.32
CA GLN A 73 -1.34 19.54 5.98
C GLN A 73 0.09 20.10 5.94
N GLY A 74 0.84 19.77 4.89
CA GLY A 74 2.23 20.20 4.68
C GLY A 74 3.28 19.11 4.95
N SER A 75 4.54 19.44 4.70
CA SER A 75 5.68 18.53 4.81
C SER A 75 6.20 18.37 6.25
N LEU A 76 6.95 17.29 6.47
CA LEU A 76 7.75 17.06 7.68
C LEU A 76 9.11 17.74 7.59
N GLY A 77 9.68 17.84 6.38
CA GLY A 77 10.92 18.55 6.08
C GLY A 77 10.69 19.96 5.57
N GLU A 78 11.59 20.86 5.94
CA GLU A 78 11.69 22.20 5.35
C GLU A 78 13.13 22.49 4.95
N LYS A 79 13.29 23.23 3.85
CA LYS A 79 14.58 23.65 3.30
C LYS A 79 14.53 25.14 3.04
N GLU A 80 15.62 25.83 3.36
CA GLU A 80 15.82 27.22 2.96
C GLU A 80 17.25 27.47 2.48
N PHE A 81 17.41 28.56 1.72
CA PHE A 81 18.73 29.02 1.29
C PHE A 81 19.48 29.67 2.45
N CYS A 82 20.80 29.53 2.44
CA CYS A 82 21.68 30.13 3.44
C CYS A 82 23.00 30.56 2.81
N THR A 83 23.65 31.56 3.40
CA THR A 83 24.98 32.00 3.00
C THR A 83 26.02 31.43 3.96
N ASN A 84 27.04 30.78 3.41
CA ASN A 84 28.18 30.28 4.16
C ASN A 84 29.43 30.43 3.28
N ASP A 85 30.48 31.04 3.86
CA ASP A 85 31.77 31.29 3.22
C ASP A 85 32.66 30.04 3.14
N THR A 86 32.22 28.95 3.77
CA THR A 86 32.90 27.64 3.67
C THR A 86 32.80 27.11 2.23
N GLU A 87 33.95 26.81 1.63
CA GLU A 87 34.01 26.15 0.32
C GLU A 87 33.48 24.71 0.38
N CYS A 88 32.82 24.30 -0.68
CA CYS A 88 32.33 22.94 -0.83
C CYS A 88 33.50 21.98 -1.11
N ALA A 89 33.91 21.23 -0.10
CA ALA A 89 34.90 20.17 -0.25
C ALA A 89 34.21 18.88 -0.74
N LEU A 90 33.97 18.76 -2.04
CA LEU A 90 33.59 17.47 -2.62
C LEU A 90 34.80 16.54 -2.60
N PRO A 91 34.64 15.29 -2.15
CA PRO A 91 35.67 14.29 -2.34
C PRO A 91 35.96 14.14 -3.84
N PRO A 92 37.22 13.95 -4.24
CA PRO A 92 37.55 13.80 -5.65
C PRO A 92 36.76 12.62 -6.22
N PRO A 93 36.26 12.74 -7.48
CA PRO A 93 35.56 11.64 -8.11
C PRO A 93 36.48 10.42 -8.16
N ARG A 94 35.89 9.22 -8.00
CA ARG A 94 36.63 7.98 -8.18
C ARG A 94 37.24 7.99 -9.58
N GLN A 95 38.55 7.85 -9.66
CA GLN A 95 39.21 7.62 -10.93
C GLN A 95 38.96 6.17 -11.34
N CYS A 96 38.52 5.97 -12.57
CA CYS A 96 38.38 4.63 -13.13
C CYS A 96 39.75 3.95 -13.19
N LEU A 97 39.79 2.66 -12.93
CA LEU A 97 41.02 1.87 -13.01
C LEU A 97 41.53 1.83 -14.45
N ASP A 98 42.80 1.47 -14.65
CA ASP A 98 43.37 1.28 -16.00
C ASP A 98 42.63 0.20 -16.83
N SER A 99 41.88 -0.69 -16.17
CA SER A 99 41.05 -1.72 -16.78
C SER A 99 39.59 -1.27 -17.01
N GLU A 100 39.24 -0.05 -16.63
CA GLU A 100 37.92 0.56 -16.71
C GLU A 100 37.91 1.72 -17.72
N PHE A 101 36.72 2.03 -18.24
CA PHE A 101 36.41 3.17 -19.09
C PHE A 101 35.44 4.08 -18.35
N GLN A 102 35.62 5.39 -18.50
CA GLN A 102 34.81 6.39 -17.82
C GLN A 102 33.72 6.91 -18.76
N CYS A 103 32.45 6.74 -18.38
CA CYS A 103 31.30 7.35 -19.05
C CYS A 103 31.27 8.87 -18.82
N GLU A 104 30.47 9.62 -19.59
CA GLU A 104 30.25 11.05 -19.39
C GLU A 104 29.63 11.33 -18.02
N SER A 105 28.71 10.47 -17.58
CA SER A 105 28.09 10.52 -16.26
C SER A 105 29.08 10.37 -15.10
N GLY A 106 30.32 9.95 -15.40
CA GLY A 106 31.38 9.68 -14.43
C GLY A 106 31.35 8.26 -13.87
N SER A 107 30.41 7.42 -14.31
CA SER A 107 30.38 5.98 -14.00
C SER A 107 31.54 5.24 -14.68
N CYS A 108 32.08 4.22 -14.01
CA CYS A 108 33.20 3.41 -14.53
C CYS A 108 32.71 2.02 -14.97
N ILE A 109 32.86 1.69 -16.25
CA ILE A 109 32.55 0.37 -16.80
C ILE A 109 33.83 -0.39 -17.14
N LYS A 110 33.79 -1.72 -17.27
CA LYS A 110 34.99 -2.51 -17.63
C LYS A 110 35.33 -2.28 -19.11
N LYS A 111 36.60 -2.06 -19.48
CA LYS A 111 37.02 -1.83 -20.89
C LYS A 111 36.56 -2.90 -21.88
N ARG A 112 36.37 -4.14 -21.42
CA ARG A 112 35.82 -5.25 -22.24
C ARG A 112 34.38 -5.02 -22.72
N LEU A 113 33.69 -4.03 -22.14
CA LEU A 113 32.32 -3.66 -22.45
C LEU A 113 32.25 -2.59 -23.54
N MET A 114 33.33 -1.87 -23.81
CA MET A 114 33.34 -0.92 -24.92
C MET A 114 33.12 -1.65 -26.25
N CYS A 115 32.40 -0.99 -27.17
CA CYS A 115 32.18 -1.46 -28.52
C CYS A 115 31.55 -2.85 -28.60
N ASN A 116 30.66 -3.18 -27.67
CA ASN A 116 30.04 -4.50 -27.63
C ASN A 116 28.62 -4.49 -28.21
N GLY A 117 28.06 -3.33 -28.54
CA GLY A 117 26.73 -3.16 -29.11
C GLY A 117 25.62 -3.18 -28.07
N ASP A 118 25.95 -3.11 -26.78
CA ASP A 118 25.06 -2.90 -25.66
C ASP A 118 25.42 -1.56 -25.01
N TYR A 119 24.43 -0.75 -24.64
CA TYR A 119 24.69 0.47 -23.87
C TYR A 119 25.02 0.09 -22.42
N ASP A 120 26.31 -0.08 -22.10
CA ASP A 120 26.76 -0.32 -20.73
C ASP A 120 26.97 1.02 -19.98
N CYS A 121 27.24 2.12 -20.69
CA CYS A 121 27.03 3.47 -20.16
C CYS A 121 25.60 3.95 -20.49
N GLU A 122 24.90 4.60 -19.55
CA GLU A 122 23.54 5.11 -19.80
C GLU A 122 23.50 6.26 -20.83
N ASP A 123 24.63 6.94 -21.03
CA ASP A 123 24.83 7.95 -22.08
C ASP A 123 25.20 7.35 -23.45
N GLY A 124 25.54 6.07 -23.48
CA GLY A 124 25.96 5.31 -24.67
C GLY A 124 27.32 5.66 -25.26
N LEU A 125 28.17 6.41 -24.53
CA LEU A 125 29.51 6.77 -25.02
C LEU A 125 30.44 5.58 -25.23
N ASP A 126 30.16 4.44 -24.59
CA ASP A 126 30.94 3.22 -24.75
C ASP A 126 30.77 2.56 -26.13
N GLU A 127 29.80 3.01 -26.92
CA GLU A 127 29.42 2.44 -28.22
C GLU A 127 29.81 3.33 -29.43
N ASP A 128 30.54 4.43 -29.22
CA ASP A 128 31.09 5.25 -30.31
C ASP A 128 32.40 4.67 -30.86
N CYS A 129 32.31 3.72 -31.80
CA CYS A 129 33.48 3.12 -32.44
C CYS A 129 33.23 2.44 -33.79
N ASP A 130 34.33 2.22 -34.53
CA ASP A 130 34.30 1.66 -35.89
C ASP A 130 33.91 0.17 -35.96
N THR A 131 34.28 -0.63 -34.94
CA THR A 131 34.07 -2.09 -34.94
C THR A 131 33.36 -2.57 -33.69
N VAL A 132 32.18 -3.16 -33.88
CA VAL A 132 31.32 -3.65 -32.78
C VAL A 132 31.43 -5.17 -32.61
N ARG A 133 31.59 -5.64 -31.37
CA ARG A 133 31.73 -7.04 -30.96
C ARG A 133 30.55 -7.51 -30.11
N LYS A 134 29.45 -7.85 -30.79
CA LYS A 134 28.20 -8.26 -30.13
C LYS A 134 28.32 -9.54 -29.28
N PRO A 135 28.03 -9.49 -27.97
CA PRO A 135 28.02 -10.68 -27.10
C PRO A 135 27.09 -11.78 -27.61
N CYS A 136 25.95 -11.40 -28.19
CA CYS A 136 24.95 -12.30 -28.76
C CYS A 136 25.16 -12.61 -30.25
N GLN A 137 26.32 -12.26 -30.82
CA GLN A 137 26.65 -12.46 -32.24
C GLN A 137 25.57 -11.85 -33.16
N SER A 138 25.00 -12.65 -34.07
CA SER A 138 23.97 -12.24 -35.02
C SER A 138 22.54 -12.31 -34.47
N SER A 139 22.32 -12.88 -33.27
CA SER A 139 20.97 -12.95 -32.70
C SER A 139 20.58 -11.61 -32.10
N VAL A 140 19.57 -10.95 -32.69
CA VAL A 140 18.85 -9.84 -32.05
C VAL A 140 17.94 -10.46 -30.99
N LEU A 141 18.35 -10.35 -29.74
CA LEU A 141 17.58 -10.82 -28.60
C LEU A 141 17.10 -9.60 -27.83
N GLU A 142 15.80 -9.44 -27.72
CA GLU A 142 15.21 -8.42 -26.88
C GLU A 142 15.17 -8.90 -25.43
N SER A 143 15.24 -7.95 -24.50
CA SER A 143 14.88 -8.22 -23.11
C SER A 143 13.38 -8.32 -22.99
N ASN A 144 12.93 -9.18 -22.08
CA ASN A 144 11.52 -9.27 -21.75
C ASN A 144 11.14 -8.28 -20.64
N GLU A 145 9.90 -7.82 -20.65
CA GLU A 145 9.43 -6.82 -19.69
C GLU A 145 9.40 -7.36 -18.26
N GLN A 146 9.26 -8.67 -18.04
CA GLN A 146 9.34 -9.26 -16.69
C GLN A 146 10.77 -9.19 -16.11
N GLY A 147 11.80 -9.22 -16.96
CA GLY A 147 13.19 -9.02 -16.56
C GLY A 147 13.51 -7.54 -16.36
N ARG A 148 13.08 -6.67 -17.29
CA ARG A 148 13.33 -5.22 -17.23
C ARG A 148 12.71 -4.56 -16.01
N THR A 149 11.52 -4.99 -15.63
CA THR A 149 10.79 -4.45 -14.47
C THR A 149 11.14 -5.13 -13.14
N ALA A 150 12.06 -6.10 -13.14
CA ALA A 150 12.44 -6.81 -11.92
C ALA A 150 13.10 -5.87 -10.91
N GLY A 151 12.79 -6.07 -9.62
CA GLY A 151 13.50 -5.38 -8.55
C GLY A 151 12.90 -4.06 -8.10
N TYR A 152 11.65 -3.76 -8.46
CA TYR A 152 10.94 -2.58 -7.94
C TYR A 152 11.16 -2.33 -6.44
N GLY A 153 11.29 -1.04 -6.12
CA GLY A 153 11.24 -0.55 -4.75
C GLY A 153 9.91 -0.89 -4.06
N ILE A 154 9.94 -1.05 -2.74
CA ILE A 154 8.79 -1.39 -1.90
C ILE A 154 8.84 -0.52 -0.65
N ASN A 155 7.72 0.12 -0.34
CA ASN A 155 7.52 0.79 0.93
C ASN A 155 6.73 -0.15 1.85
N ILE A 156 7.31 -0.52 3.00
CA ILE A 156 6.66 -1.42 3.97
C ILE A 156 5.35 -0.88 4.56
N LEU A 157 5.08 0.43 4.44
CA LEU A 157 3.82 1.06 4.84
C LEU A 157 2.88 1.32 3.65
N GLY A 158 3.23 0.86 2.44
CA GLY A 158 2.42 1.07 1.23
C GLY A 158 2.21 -0.23 0.44
N SER A 159 1.15 -0.29 -0.37
CA SER A 159 0.86 -1.49 -1.19
C SER A 159 1.52 -1.51 -2.56
N ASP A 160 1.94 -0.34 -3.06
CA ASP A 160 2.30 -0.19 -4.47
C ASP A 160 3.81 -0.13 -4.66
N PRO A 161 4.32 -0.73 -5.75
CA PRO A 161 5.73 -0.63 -6.11
C PRO A 161 6.17 0.82 -6.24
N ARG A 162 7.38 1.10 -5.79
CA ARG A 162 8.07 2.39 -5.90
C ARG A 162 9.02 2.36 -7.10
N MET A 163 9.74 3.46 -7.34
CA MET A 163 10.68 3.56 -8.45
C MET A 163 11.65 2.37 -8.45
N ASN A 164 12.00 1.88 -9.64
CA ASN A 164 12.94 0.78 -9.77
C ASN A 164 14.37 1.33 -9.60
N PRO A 165 15.13 0.91 -8.57
CA PRO A 165 16.49 1.40 -8.36
C PRO A 165 17.51 0.77 -9.32
N PHE A 166 17.12 -0.23 -10.11
CA PHE A 166 18.03 -1.02 -10.95
C PHE A 166 18.06 -0.57 -12.40
N ASN A 167 19.27 -0.57 -12.99
CA ASN A 167 19.43 -0.55 -14.44
C ASN A 167 19.37 -1.99 -14.96
N ASN A 168 18.19 -2.40 -15.44
CA ASN A 168 17.96 -3.72 -16.02
C ASN A 168 18.11 -3.75 -17.55
N ASP A 169 18.61 -2.68 -18.15
CA ASP A 169 19.05 -2.69 -19.55
C ASP A 169 20.56 -3.02 -19.64
N TYR A 170 21.25 -3.13 -18.49
CA TYR A 170 22.63 -3.59 -18.38
C TYR A 170 22.77 -5.12 -18.44
N PHE A 171 23.71 -5.62 -19.25
CA PHE A 171 23.97 -7.06 -19.44
C PHE A 171 25.38 -7.51 -19.06
N ASN A 172 26.29 -6.59 -18.72
CA ASN A 172 27.68 -6.89 -18.37
C ASN A 172 28.43 -7.64 -19.49
N GLY A 173 28.07 -7.38 -20.75
CA GLY A 173 28.59 -8.08 -21.94
C GLY A 173 28.30 -9.58 -21.99
N ARG A 174 27.26 -10.06 -21.28
CA ARG A 174 26.86 -11.48 -21.30
C ARG A 174 25.60 -11.68 -22.14
N CYS A 175 25.55 -12.79 -22.85
CA CYS A 175 24.37 -13.23 -23.61
C CYS A 175 23.68 -14.41 -22.93
N HIS A 176 23.17 -14.20 -21.70
CA HIS A 176 22.38 -15.24 -21.03
C HIS A 176 20.97 -15.26 -21.63
N LYS A 177 20.52 -16.44 -22.04
CA LYS A 177 19.25 -16.62 -22.78
C LYS A 177 18.28 -17.46 -21.95
N VAL A 178 17.00 -17.12 -22.00
CA VAL A 178 15.89 -17.96 -21.49
C VAL A 178 14.89 -18.18 -22.59
N LEU A 179 14.40 -19.42 -22.74
CA LEU A 179 13.34 -19.72 -23.69
C LEU A 179 12.00 -19.23 -23.13
N ASN A 180 11.34 -18.36 -23.87
CA ASN A 180 9.98 -17.94 -23.58
C ASN A 180 9.00 -18.97 -24.13
N PRO A 181 8.25 -19.69 -23.28
CA PRO A 181 7.34 -20.73 -23.74
C PRO A 181 6.14 -20.16 -24.50
N ASN A 182 5.79 -18.88 -24.30
CA ASN A 182 4.64 -18.26 -24.94
C ASN A 182 4.94 -17.83 -26.38
N THR A 183 6.17 -17.39 -26.65
CA THR A 183 6.58 -16.90 -27.98
C THR A 183 7.46 -17.89 -28.74
N GLY A 184 8.03 -18.89 -28.06
CA GLY A 184 9.02 -19.81 -28.61
C GLY A 184 10.38 -19.15 -28.92
N ARG A 185 10.56 -17.88 -28.55
CA ARG A 185 11.80 -17.12 -28.76
C ARG A 185 12.67 -17.14 -27.51
N HIS A 186 13.95 -16.87 -27.69
CA HIS A 186 14.87 -16.68 -26.57
C HIS A 186 14.88 -15.20 -26.20
N ASP A 187 14.66 -14.92 -24.92
CA ASP A 187 14.82 -13.58 -24.36
C ASP A 187 16.20 -13.47 -23.72
N ARG A 188 16.80 -12.27 -23.78
CA ARG A 188 18.06 -11.99 -23.10
C ARG A 188 17.78 -11.57 -21.66
N LEU A 189 18.42 -12.20 -20.69
CA LEU A 189 18.23 -11.81 -19.28
C LEU A 189 19.14 -10.63 -18.91
N PRO A 190 18.60 -9.58 -18.28
CA PRO A 190 19.38 -8.54 -17.63
C PRO A 190 20.39 -9.08 -16.63
N TRP A 191 21.51 -8.38 -16.44
CA TRP A 191 22.55 -8.78 -15.51
C TRP A 191 22.03 -8.98 -14.08
N ASN A 192 21.22 -8.04 -13.59
CA ASN A 192 20.70 -8.08 -12.21
C ASN A 192 19.79 -9.30 -11.96
N VAL A 193 19.11 -9.79 -13.00
CA VAL A 193 18.23 -10.95 -12.94
C VAL A 193 19.06 -12.22 -13.02
N GLY A 194 19.31 -12.85 -11.86
CA GLY A 194 20.07 -14.09 -11.78
C GLY A 194 19.30 -15.29 -12.35
N VAL A 195 17.98 -15.33 -12.09
CA VAL A 195 17.08 -16.38 -12.57
C VAL A 195 15.75 -15.76 -12.96
N LEU A 196 15.22 -16.16 -14.11
CA LEU A 196 13.85 -15.89 -14.53
C LEU A 196 13.23 -17.22 -14.98
N HIS A 197 12.05 -17.52 -14.44
CA HIS A 197 11.31 -18.72 -14.77
C HIS A 197 9.89 -18.35 -15.24
N TYR A 198 9.59 -18.65 -16.49
CA TYR A 198 8.25 -18.51 -17.03
C TYR A 198 7.33 -19.57 -16.45
N GLN A 199 6.25 -19.14 -15.82
CA GLN A 199 5.24 -20.01 -15.25
C GLN A 199 3.89 -19.31 -15.28
N THR A 200 3.07 -19.70 -16.25
CA THR A 200 1.69 -19.24 -16.34
C THR A 200 0.84 -20.00 -15.34
N LEU A 201 0.49 -19.37 -14.22
CA LEU A 201 -0.46 -19.89 -13.25
C LEU A 201 -1.64 -18.93 -13.17
N THR A 202 -2.82 -19.45 -13.51
CA THR A 202 -4.08 -18.73 -13.32
C THR A 202 -4.68 -19.17 -12.00
N GLU A 203 -4.71 -18.26 -11.04
CA GLU A 203 -5.44 -18.43 -9.80
C GLU A 203 -6.66 -17.53 -9.85
N GLU A 204 -7.80 -18.11 -10.24
CA GLU A 204 -9.09 -17.50 -9.99
C GLU A 204 -9.52 -17.84 -8.57
N THR A 205 -8.95 -17.13 -7.59
CA THR A 205 -9.55 -17.08 -6.25
C THR A 205 -10.79 -16.21 -6.33
N LEU A 206 -11.88 -16.73 -6.87
CA LEU A 206 -13.21 -16.13 -6.71
C LEU A 206 -13.62 -16.28 -5.22
N SER A 207 -12.89 -15.64 -4.31
CA SER A 207 -13.30 -15.43 -2.93
C SER A 207 -14.45 -14.43 -2.95
N ARG A 208 -15.66 -14.95 -3.17
CA ARG A 208 -16.91 -14.17 -3.25
C ARG A 208 -17.41 -13.82 -1.84
N GLU A 209 -16.51 -13.33 -1.02
CA GLU A 209 -16.85 -12.97 0.35
C GLU A 209 -17.78 -11.77 0.33
N ILE A 210 -18.94 -11.94 0.95
CA ILE A 210 -19.86 -10.84 1.21
C ILE A 210 -19.54 -10.33 2.61
N TYR A 211 -19.18 -9.05 2.66
CA TYR A 211 -18.95 -8.33 3.89
C TYR A 211 -20.21 -7.52 4.21
N GLU A 212 -20.75 -7.75 5.40
CA GLU A 212 -21.98 -7.09 5.87
C GLU A 212 -21.79 -5.58 6.09
N ASP A 213 -20.55 -5.15 6.31
CA ASP A 213 -20.20 -3.77 6.63
C ASP A 213 -18.82 -3.37 6.07
N THR A 214 -18.64 -2.05 5.92
CA THR A 214 -17.43 -1.43 5.37
C THR A 214 -16.18 -1.72 6.21
N HIS A 215 -16.30 -1.73 7.55
CA HIS A 215 -15.15 -1.91 8.43
C HIS A 215 -14.60 -3.34 8.38
N SER A 216 -15.47 -4.33 8.23
CA SER A 216 -15.08 -5.73 8.05
C SER A 216 -14.29 -5.94 6.77
N LEU A 217 -14.75 -5.37 5.64
CA LEU A 217 -14.02 -5.39 4.38
C LEU A 217 -12.67 -4.66 4.49
N LEU A 218 -12.65 -3.43 5.00
CA LEU A 218 -11.42 -2.65 5.13
C LEU A 218 -10.40 -3.35 6.02
N ARG A 219 -10.83 -3.92 7.14
CA ARG A 219 -9.95 -4.67 8.04
C ARG A 219 -9.27 -5.83 7.33
N GLU A 220 -9.98 -6.57 6.49
CA GLU A 220 -9.40 -7.67 5.71
C GLU A 220 -8.40 -7.14 4.67
N MET A 221 -8.79 -6.13 3.88
CA MET A 221 -7.92 -5.52 2.88
C MET A 221 -6.62 -4.96 3.47
N LEU A 222 -6.71 -4.28 4.62
CA LEU A 222 -5.55 -3.71 5.30
C LEU A 222 -4.67 -4.81 5.91
N ARG A 223 -5.25 -5.86 6.49
CA ARG A 223 -4.48 -7.00 7.00
C ARG A 223 -3.68 -7.72 5.92
N GLU A 224 -4.27 -7.93 4.75
CA GLU A 224 -3.55 -8.51 3.60
C GLU A 224 -2.37 -7.65 3.14
N MET A 225 -2.48 -6.32 3.27
CA MET A 225 -1.42 -5.39 2.91
C MET A 225 -0.32 -5.24 3.97
N THR A 226 -0.56 -5.76 5.18
CA THR A 226 0.38 -5.59 6.29
C THR A 226 1.60 -6.49 6.06
N VAL A 227 2.77 -5.89 5.94
CA VAL A 227 4.05 -6.61 5.97
C VAL A 227 4.32 -7.04 7.41
N LYS A 228 5.07 -8.14 7.65
CA LYS A 228 5.42 -8.69 8.99
C LYS A 228 6.31 -7.77 9.86
N VAL A 229 6.07 -6.47 9.84
CA VAL A 229 6.76 -5.44 10.63
C VAL A 229 5.83 -5.02 11.77
N ASP A 230 6.39 -4.67 12.93
CA ASP A 230 5.70 -4.16 14.13
C ASP A 230 5.19 -2.72 13.92
N ALA A 231 4.47 -2.48 12.83
CA ALA A 231 3.89 -1.18 12.47
C ALA A 231 2.37 -1.12 12.73
N GLY A 232 1.73 -2.26 13.03
CA GLY A 232 0.27 -2.34 13.13
C GLY A 232 -0.42 -2.04 11.80
N LEU A 233 -1.69 -1.61 11.84
CA LEU A 233 -2.45 -1.20 10.65
C LEU A 233 -2.13 0.25 10.26
N SER A 234 -0.87 0.49 9.93
CA SER A 234 -0.34 1.80 9.55
C SER A 234 0.04 1.86 8.09
N PHE A 235 -0.58 2.79 7.36
CA PHE A 235 -0.42 2.90 5.92
C PHE A 235 -0.17 4.34 5.46
N LYS A 236 0.81 4.48 4.57
CA LYS A 236 1.25 5.73 3.95
C LYS A 236 1.28 5.56 2.44
N PHE A 237 0.23 6.06 1.80
CA PHE A 237 -0.02 5.95 0.35
C PHE A 237 0.46 7.19 -0.39
N SER A 238 0.06 8.37 0.07
CA SER A 238 0.46 9.65 -0.51
C SER A 238 1.85 10.06 0.01
N PRO A 239 2.72 10.69 -0.79
CA PRO A 239 3.97 11.26 -0.28
C PRO A 239 3.68 12.46 0.65
N SER A 240 4.59 12.71 1.59
CA SER A 240 4.60 13.90 2.46
C SER A 240 5.70 14.89 2.08
N GLU A 241 6.75 14.41 1.42
CA GLU A 241 7.88 15.22 0.99
C GLU A 241 7.83 15.45 -0.53
N GLU A 242 8.54 16.48 -0.98
CA GLU A 242 8.73 16.71 -2.41
C GLU A 242 9.63 15.62 -3.00
N SER A 243 9.22 15.07 -4.15
CA SER A 243 9.99 14.06 -4.87
C SER A 243 11.36 14.60 -5.27
N MET A 244 12.37 13.72 -5.22
CA MET A 244 13.74 14.03 -5.59
C MET A 244 13.94 14.05 -7.11
N SER A 245 13.06 13.41 -7.87
CA SER A 245 13.15 13.35 -9.34
C SER A 245 12.76 14.68 -9.98
N LYS A 246 13.60 15.16 -10.91
CA LYS A 246 13.37 16.39 -11.70
C LYS A 246 12.45 16.18 -12.90
N ALA A 247 12.24 14.93 -13.32
CA ALA A 247 11.24 14.64 -14.31
C ALA A 247 9.91 15.15 -13.74
N SER A 248 9.20 15.97 -14.53
CA SER A 248 7.81 16.24 -14.21
C SER A 248 7.16 14.89 -13.95
N THR A 249 6.27 14.85 -12.97
CA THR A 249 5.36 13.77 -12.63
C THR A 249 4.44 13.34 -13.80
N GLN A 250 4.88 13.48 -15.05
CA GLN A 250 4.16 13.26 -16.31
C GLN A 250 4.50 11.94 -17.02
N LEU A 251 5.49 11.16 -16.56
CA LEU A 251 5.44 9.71 -16.73
C LEU A 251 4.90 9.11 -15.44
N ASN A 252 3.62 9.37 -15.23
CA ASN A 252 2.79 8.88 -14.14
C ASN A 252 3.04 7.37 -13.87
N LEU A 253 3.90 7.06 -12.89
CA LEU A 253 3.83 5.80 -12.14
C LEU A 253 2.49 5.67 -11.37
N ASN A 254 1.55 6.60 -11.56
CA ASN A 254 0.12 6.47 -11.25
C ASN A 254 -0.65 5.47 -12.15
N TYR A 255 0.02 4.73 -13.05
CA TYR A 255 -0.68 3.84 -13.99
C TYR A 255 -1.06 2.45 -13.46
N GLN A 256 -0.70 2.09 -12.23
CA GLN A 256 -1.45 1.08 -11.50
C GLN A 256 -2.61 1.76 -10.78
N TYR A 257 -3.84 1.50 -11.24
CA TYR A 257 -5.05 1.99 -10.58
C TYR A 257 -5.14 1.34 -9.19
N ALA A 258 -4.59 2.10 -8.26
CA ALA A 258 -4.00 1.64 -7.03
C ALA A 258 -5.07 1.07 -6.10
N LYS A 259 -4.72 -0.08 -5.52
CA LYS A 259 -5.44 -0.64 -4.36
C LYS A 259 -5.63 0.41 -3.26
N ASN A 260 -4.69 1.35 -3.13
CA ASN A 260 -4.78 2.52 -2.25
C ASN A 260 -5.98 3.43 -2.53
N SER A 261 -6.25 3.75 -3.80
CA SER A 261 -7.42 4.57 -4.17
C SER A 261 -8.72 3.85 -3.86
N MET A 262 -8.78 2.54 -4.14
CA MET A 262 -9.92 1.70 -3.78
C MET A 262 -10.13 1.70 -2.25
N ILE A 263 -9.07 1.52 -1.45
CA ILE A 263 -9.16 1.55 0.02
C ILE A 263 -9.64 2.90 0.54
N LYS A 264 -9.13 4.01 0.00
CA LYS A 264 -9.61 5.36 0.34
C LYS A 264 -11.09 5.50 0.03
N GLU A 265 -11.51 5.08 -1.15
CA GLU A 265 -12.91 5.15 -1.56
C GLU A 265 -13.81 4.28 -0.66
N VAL A 266 -13.43 3.01 -0.40
CA VAL A 266 -14.15 2.15 0.56
C VAL A 266 -14.22 2.81 1.94
N SER A 267 -13.17 3.47 2.40
CA SER A 267 -13.17 4.18 3.69
C SER A 267 -14.19 5.31 3.76
N GLU A 268 -14.49 5.98 2.64
CA GLU A 268 -15.52 7.03 2.58
C GLU A 268 -16.95 6.46 2.65
N TYR A 269 -17.16 5.26 2.12
CA TYR A 269 -18.45 4.54 2.20
C TYR A 269 -18.81 4.04 3.61
N SER A 270 -17.90 4.16 4.58
CA SER A 270 -18.17 3.76 5.99
C SER A 270 -19.32 4.56 6.63
N THR A 271 -19.66 5.71 6.05
CA THR A 271 -20.73 6.60 6.53
C THR A 271 -22.12 6.25 5.99
N ILE A 272 -22.24 5.30 5.06
CA ILE A 272 -23.50 5.00 4.37
C ILE A 272 -24.11 3.72 4.94
N GLU A 273 -25.34 3.83 5.45
CA GLU A 273 -26.09 2.69 5.98
C GLU A 273 -26.63 1.75 4.89
N ASN A 274 -26.91 0.50 5.27
CA ASN A 274 -27.54 -0.54 4.43
C ASN A 274 -26.79 -0.89 3.13
N LYS A 275 -25.46 -0.84 3.17
CA LYS A 275 -24.59 -1.38 2.11
C LYS A 275 -23.89 -2.64 2.60
N SER A 276 -23.77 -3.62 1.71
CA SER A 276 -22.85 -4.75 1.86
C SER A 276 -21.88 -4.77 0.70
N PHE A 277 -20.78 -5.47 0.83
CA PHE A 277 -19.74 -5.48 -0.18
C PHE A 277 -19.45 -6.89 -0.63
N MET A 278 -19.36 -7.13 -1.93
CA MET A 278 -18.84 -8.38 -2.45
C MET A 278 -17.48 -8.11 -3.09
N ARG A 279 -16.45 -8.80 -2.59
CA ARG A 279 -15.10 -8.71 -3.12
C ARG A 279 -14.87 -9.82 -4.14
N VAL A 280 -14.15 -9.52 -5.21
CA VAL A 280 -13.74 -10.49 -6.23
C VAL A 280 -12.29 -10.23 -6.58
N LYS A 281 -11.46 -11.27 -6.55
CA LYS A 281 -10.04 -11.19 -6.87
C LYS A 281 -9.67 -12.20 -7.95
N GLY A 282 -8.80 -11.82 -8.87
CA GLY A 282 -8.25 -12.75 -9.85
C GLY A 282 -6.78 -12.44 -10.12
N ARG A 283 -5.98 -13.49 -10.31
CA ARG A 283 -4.53 -13.37 -10.52
C ARG A 283 -4.06 -14.26 -11.66
N VAL A 284 -3.23 -13.69 -12.52
CA VAL A 284 -2.52 -14.39 -13.60
C VAL A 284 -1.03 -14.19 -13.37
N GLN A 285 -0.37 -15.17 -12.76
CA GLN A 285 1.09 -15.18 -12.64
C GLN A 285 1.68 -15.60 -13.99
N LEU A 286 2.69 -14.88 -14.49
CA LEU A 286 3.39 -15.21 -15.73
C LEU A 286 4.83 -15.68 -15.50
N SER A 287 5.49 -15.16 -14.46
CA SER A 287 6.85 -15.57 -14.16
C SER A 287 7.23 -15.36 -12.71
N THR A 288 8.31 -16.02 -12.31
CA THR A 288 9.03 -15.77 -11.07
C THR A 288 10.45 -15.36 -11.39
N TYR A 289 11.00 -14.41 -10.64
CA TYR A 289 12.37 -13.95 -10.82
C TYR A 289 13.11 -13.90 -9.48
N ARG A 290 14.43 -14.00 -9.58
CA ARG A 290 15.36 -13.81 -8.47
C ARG A 290 16.54 -12.96 -8.93
N LEU A 291 16.77 -11.87 -8.21
CA LEU A 291 17.93 -11.02 -8.42
C LEU A 291 19.22 -11.69 -7.93
N ARG A 292 20.35 -11.26 -8.49
CA ARG A 292 21.69 -11.59 -7.99
C ARG A 292 21.87 -11.04 -6.57
N SER A 293 22.80 -11.63 -5.82
CA SER A 293 23.09 -11.22 -4.45
C SER A 293 24.23 -10.20 -4.32
N HIS A 294 24.98 -9.96 -5.39
CA HIS A 294 26.17 -9.11 -5.41
C HIS A 294 26.38 -8.56 -6.83
N GLU A 295 27.16 -7.49 -6.93
CA GLU A 295 27.47 -6.78 -8.19
C GLU A 295 26.22 -6.30 -8.95
N LEU A 296 25.14 -5.97 -8.21
CA LEU A 296 23.94 -5.38 -8.79
C LEU A 296 24.28 -4.03 -9.43
N GLN A 297 23.74 -3.76 -10.61
CA GLN A 297 23.80 -2.47 -11.27
C GLN A 297 22.54 -1.67 -10.98
N VAL A 298 22.73 -0.56 -10.28
CA VAL A 298 21.69 0.42 -10.01
C VAL A 298 21.64 1.46 -11.12
N ALA A 299 20.50 2.15 -11.26
CA ALA A 299 20.34 3.25 -12.21
C ALA A 299 21.17 4.48 -11.81
N ASP A 300 21.64 5.25 -12.78
CA ASP A 300 22.40 6.48 -12.51
C ASP A 300 21.55 7.50 -11.71
N GLU A 301 20.26 7.64 -12.02
CA GLU A 301 19.31 8.50 -11.27
C GLU A 301 19.24 8.10 -9.77
N PHE A 302 19.24 6.80 -9.47
CA PHE A 302 19.27 6.31 -8.09
C PHE A 302 20.55 6.74 -7.39
N LEU A 303 21.70 6.59 -8.04
CA LEU A 303 22.99 7.01 -7.50
C LEU A 303 23.09 8.51 -7.31
N GLU A 304 22.54 9.32 -8.22
CA GLU A 304 22.46 10.78 -8.07
C GLU A 304 21.62 11.16 -6.84
N HIS A 305 20.45 10.53 -6.66
CA HIS A 305 19.61 10.79 -5.49
C HIS A 305 20.32 10.37 -4.20
N VAL A 306 21.00 9.22 -4.16
CA VAL A 306 21.83 8.81 -3.02
C VAL A 306 22.96 9.81 -2.74
N LYS A 307 23.68 10.28 -3.77
CA LYS A 307 24.76 11.28 -3.62
C LYS A 307 24.25 12.59 -3.02
N SER A 308 23.03 13.00 -3.38
CA SER A 308 22.38 14.21 -2.87
C SER A 308 21.94 14.13 -1.40
N LEU A 309 21.91 12.92 -0.80
CA LEU A 309 21.59 12.76 0.61
C LEU A 309 22.71 13.35 1.48
N PRO A 310 22.39 14.22 2.46
CA PRO A 310 23.38 14.82 3.34
C PRO A 310 24.00 13.77 4.27
N LEU A 311 25.27 13.96 4.63
CA LEU A 311 25.98 13.08 5.55
C LEU A 311 25.49 13.25 7.00
N ALA A 312 25.09 14.48 7.36
CA ALA A 312 24.31 14.73 8.56
C ALA A 312 22.88 14.25 8.34
N TYR A 313 22.32 13.57 9.33
CA TYR A 313 20.97 13.03 9.22
C TYR A 313 19.93 14.15 9.22
N GLU A 314 19.16 14.24 8.13
CA GLU A 314 18.08 15.20 7.96
C GLU A 314 16.81 14.46 7.56
N LYS A 315 15.87 14.34 8.50
CA LYS A 315 14.68 13.47 8.37
C LYS A 315 13.92 13.68 7.05
N GLY A 316 13.62 14.92 6.68
CA GLY A 316 12.78 15.23 5.51
C GLY A 316 13.34 14.70 4.19
N ILE A 317 14.60 14.99 3.86
CA ILE A 317 15.20 14.52 2.59
C ILE A 317 15.40 13.01 2.56
N TYR A 318 15.68 12.38 3.70
CA TYR A 318 15.74 10.92 3.76
C TYR A 318 14.35 10.30 3.60
N PHE A 319 13.29 10.94 4.11
CA PHE A 319 11.91 10.50 3.90
C PHE A 319 11.50 10.64 2.43
N ALA A 320 11.87 11.74 1.76
CA ALA A 320 11.66 11.91 0.32
C ALA A 320 12.23 10.73 -0.48
N PHE A 321 13.47 10.35 -0.18
CA PHE A 321 14.11 9.18 -0.80
C PHE A 321 13.33 7.88 -0.57
N LEU A 322 12.87 7.64 0.67
CA LEU A 322 12.08 6.45 1.00
C LEU A 322 10.68 6.48 0.37
N GLU A 323 10.11 7.65 0.10
CA GLU A 323 8.82 7.79 -0.57
C GLU A 323 8.93 7.58 -2.08
N ASP A 324 10.06 7.95 -2.70
CA ASP A 324 10.36 7.74 -4.13
C ASP A 324 10.76 6.30 -4.45
N TYR A 325 11.72 5.72 -3.71
CA TYR A 325 12.29 4.39 -3.98
C TYR A 325 11.77 3.30 -3.03
N GLY A 326 11.12 3.66 -1.92
CA GLY A 326 10.72 2.69 -0.89
C GLY A 326 11.80 2.46 0.16
N THR A 327 11.46 1.62 1.15
CA THR A 327 12.36 1.20 2.23
C THR A 327 13.14 -0.07 1.89
N HIS A 328 12.63 -0.85 0.94
CA HIS A 328 13.17 -2.11 0.48
C HIS A 328 13.12 -2.19 -1.05
N TYR A 329 13.80 -3.17 -1.64
CA TYR A 329 13.64 -3.56 -3.04
C TYR A 329 13.23 -5.03 -3.12
N THR A 330 12.62 -5.44 -4.23
CA THR A 330 12.15 -6.82 -4.39
C THR A 330 13.27 -7.74 -4.88
N LYS A 331 13.82 -8.58 -4.01
CA LYS A 331 14.89 -9.53 -4.38
C LYS A 331 14.35 -10.76 -5.11
N ASN A 332 13.31 -11.38 -4.58
CA ASN A 332 12.58 -12.45 -5.26
C ASN A 332 11.16 -11.96 -5.51
N GLY A 333 10.69 -12.11 -6.74
CA GLY A 333 9.39 -11.57 -7.13
C GLY A 333 8.60 -12.52 -8.00
N LYS A 334 7.28 -12.34 -7.98
CA LYS A 334 6.36 -12.94 -8.94
C LYS A 334 5.76 -11.82 -9.78
N SER A 335 5.76 -11.97 -11.09
CA SER A 335 5.20 -10.98 -12.00
C SER A 335 4.06 -11.55 -12.84
N GLY A 336 3.14 -10.69 -13.22
CA GLY A 336 1.93 -11.05 -13.96
C GLY A 336 0.88 -9.96 -13.86
N GLY A 337 -0.40 -10.32 -13.74
CA GLY A 337 -1.50 -9.38 -13.57
C GLY A 337 -2.44 -9.79 -12.46
N GLU A 338 -3.05 -8.80 -11.82
CA GLU A 338 -4.03 -8.97 -10.76
C GLU A 338 -5.15 -7.96 -10.95
N TYR A 339 -6.39 -8.40 -10.78
CA TYR A 339 -7.52 -7.49 -10.65
C TYR A 339 -8.27 -7.78 -9.36
N GLU A 340 -8.81 -6.72 -8.78
CA GLU A 340 -9.62 -6.73 -7.59
C GLU A 340 -10.86 -5.86 -7.84
N LEU A 341 -12.04 -6.40 -7.57
CA LEU A 341 -13.32 -5.73 -7.73
C LEU A 341 -14.05 -5.71 -6.39
N ILE A 342 -14.65 -4.57 -6.05
CA ILE A 342 -15.51 -4.42 -4.89
C ILE A 342 -16.86 -3.92 -5.37
N TYR A 343 -17.85 -4.80 -5.26
CA TYR A 343 -19.24 -4.50 -5.57
C TYR A 343 -19.91 -3.91 -4.35
N VAL A 344 -20.39 -2.68 -4.46
CA VAL A 344 -21.23 -2.04 -3.45
C VAL A 344 -22.67 -2.47 -3.71
N LEU A 345 -23.21 -3.29 -2.81
CA LEU A 345 -24.52 -3.90 -2.94
C LEU A 345 -25.55 -3.18 -2.07
N ASN A 346 -26.71 -2.93 -2.66
CA ASN A 346 -27.82 -2.25 -2.01
C ASN A 346 -28.73 -3.25 -1.28
N GLN A 347 -28.62 -3.31 0.05
CA GLN A 347 -29.36 -4.29 0.85
C GLN A 347 -30.87 -4.12 0.78
N ASP A 348 -31.36 -2.88 0.67
CA ASP A 348 -32.80 -2.61 0.55
C ASP A 348 -33.36 -3.16 -0.77
N THR A 349 -32.58 -3.01 -1.85
CA THR A 349 -32.95 -3.52 -3.18
C THR A 349 -32.87 -5.04 -3.25
N ILE A 350 -31.86 -5.64 -2.62
CA ILE A 350 -31.74 -7.11 -2.50
C ILE A 350 -32.96 -7.69 -1.79
N LYS A 351 -33.39 -7.07 -0.67
CA LYS A 351 -34.59 -7.47 0.07
C LYS A 351 -35.86 -7.27 -0.74
N ALA A 352 -36.01 -6.10 -1.39
CA ALA A 352 -37.19 -5.79 -2.21
C ALA A 352 -37.38 -6.75 -3.39
N LYS A 353 -36.27 -7.18 -4.02
CA LYS A 353 -36.28 -8.14 -5.14
C LYS A 353 -36.25 -9.62 -4.68
N ASN A 354 -36.31 -9.89 -3.37
CA ASN A 354 -36.25 -11.24 -2.78
C ASN A 354 -35.04 -12.06 -3.30
N LEU A 355 -33.89 -11.41 -3.39
CA LEU A 355 -32.65 -12.01 -3.85
C LEU A 355 -31.87 -12.59 -2.66
N THR A 356 -31.29 -13.78 -2.84
CA THR A 356 -30.37 -14.36 -1.85
C THR A 356 -28.93 -13.96 -2.16
N GLU A 357 -28.08 -13.87 -1.14
CA GLU A 357 -26.64 -13.65 -1.28
C GLU A 357 -26.00 -14.60 -2.31
N ARG A 358 -26.37 -15.88 -2.25
CA ARG A 358 -25.93 -16.90 -3.19
C ARG A 358 -26.35 -16.58 -4.64
N THR A 359 -27.57 -16.08 -4.85
CA THR A 359 -28.04 -15.69 -6.18
C THR A 359 -27.20 -14.53 -6.72
N VAL A 360 -26.88 -13.54 -5.89
CA VAL A 360 -26.02 -12.41 -6.28
C VAL A 360 -24.61 -12.90 -6.65
N GLN A 361 -24.02 -13.77 -5.83
CA GLN A 361 -22.70 -14.38 -6.10
C GLN A 361 -22.69 -15.19 -7.41
N GLU A 362 -23.73 -15.98 -7.67
CA GLU A 362 -23.86 -16.82 -8.87
C GLU A 362 -24.11 -15.98 -10.13
N CYS A 363 -24.85 -14.86 -10.05
CA CYS A 363 -25.07 -13.99 -11.20
C CYS A 363 -23.83 -13.20 -11.60
N VAL A 364 -23.03 -12.72 -10.64
CA VAL A 364 -21.73 -12.10 -10.97
C VAL A 364 -20.73 -13.14 -11.49
N LYS A 365 -20.81 -14.40 -11.01
CA LYS A 365 -20.04 -15.52 -11.57
C LYS A 365 -20.35 -15.76 -13.05
N LEU A 366 -21.61 -15.72 -13.47
CA LEU A 366 -22.00 -15.93 -14.87
C LEU A 366 -21.43 -14.87 -15.81
N GLY A 367 -21.31 -13.61 -15.38
CA GLY A 367 -20.65 -12.57 -16.18
C GLY A 367 -19.23 -12.94 -16.60
N ILE A 368 -18.47 -13.55 -15.68
CA ILE A 368 -17.06 -13.97 -15.87
C ILE A 368 -16.93 -15.32 -16.60
N THR A 369 -17.89 -16.25 -16.40
CA THR A 369 -17.76 -17.67 -16.83
C THR A 369 -18.63 -18.08 -18.02
N ALA A 370 -19.42 -17.18 -18.61
CA ALA A 370 -20.44 -17.50 -19.62
C ALA A 370 -19.94 -18.17 -20.93
N ASP A 371 -18.65 -18.43 -21.11
CA ASP A 371 -18.14 -19.07 -22.34
C ASP A 371 -17.08 -20.18 -22.11
N PHE A 372 -16.88 -20.65 -20.87
CA PHE A 372 -16.14 -21.90 -20.66
C PHE A 372 -17.09 -23.06 -20.98
N GLY A 373 -16.92 -23.59 -22.20
CA GLY A 373 -17.77 -24.56 -22.87
C GLY A 373 -18.47 -25.62 -22.02
N ASP A 374 -19.75 -25.81 -22.36
CA ASP A 374 -20.47 -27.08 -22.43
C ASP A 374 -20.14 -28.16 -21.39
N ASP A 375 -20.15 -27.80 -20.10
CA ASP A 375 -20.21 -28.78 -19.01
C ASP A 375 -21.36 -28.44 -18.04
N GLY A 376 -22.58 -28.50 -18.58
CA GLY A 376 -23.66 -29.32 -18.03
C GLY A 376 -24.17 -29.14 -16.58
N LYS A 377 -23.73 -28.16 -15.77
CA LYS A 377 -24.25 -27.96 -14.40
C LYS A 377 -24.28 -26.50 -13.92
N ALA A 378 -25.16 -25.70 -14.50
CA ALA A 378 -25.71 -24.53 -13.79
C ALA A 378 -27.18 -24.32 -14.18
N ASN A 379 -28.08 -25.03 -13.49
CA ASN A 379 -29.53 -24.81 -13.54
C ASN A 379 -29.89 -23.48 -12.84
N LEU A 380 -29.55 -22.35 -13.46
CA LEU A 380 -29.94 -21.01 -13.00
C LEU A 380 -30.76 -20.34 -14.10
N ASN A 381 -32.00 -19.96 -13.78
CA ASN A 381 -32.85 -19.18 -14.67
C ASN A 381 -32.13 -17.87 -15.03
N ARG A 382 -31.82 -17.68 -16.31
CA ARG A 382 -31.32 -16.41 -16.88
C ARG A 382 -32.11 -15.20 -16.38
N ASP A 383 -33.43 -15.36 -16.27
CA ASP A 383 -34.38 -14.35 -15.77
C ASP A 383 -34.06 -13.83 -14.37
N LYS A 384 -33.41 -14.63 -13.49
CA LYS A 384 -33.04 -14.18 -12.14
C LYS A 384 -31.81 -13.28 -12.13
N CYS A 385 -30.90 -13.43 -13.09
CA CYS A 385 -29.71 -12.58 -13.17
C CYS A 385 -29.98 -11.27 -13.89
N ASP A 386 -30.96 -11.24 -14.81
CA ASP A 386 -31.44 -9.98 -15.38
C ASP A 386 -31.92 -9.01 -14.28
N ASN A 387 -32.49 -9.51 -13.18
CA ASN A 387 -32.91 -8.67 -12.05
C ASN A 387 -31.74 -8.10 -11.22
N VAL A 388 -30.54 -8.65 -11.35
CA VAL A 388 -29.30 -8.21 -10.68
C VAL A 388 -28.54 -7.20 -11.54
N THR A 389 -28.49 -7.41 -12.86
CA THR A 389 -27.70 -6.62 -13.80
C THR A 389 -28.49 -5.51 -14.52
N SER A 390 -29.82 -5.63 -14.66
CA SER A 390 -30.60 -4.61 -15.38
C SER A 390 -30.85 -3.35 -14.54
N LYS A 391 -30.38 -2.22 -15.08
CA LYS A 391 -30.87 -0.88 -14.71
C LYS A 391 -32.16 -0.66 -15.51
N GLN A 392 -33.32 -1.04 -14.98
CA GLN A 392 -34.57 -0.72 -15.68
C GLN A 392 -34.83 0.79 -15.57
N GLU A 393 -34.71 1.48 -16.71
CA GLU A 393 -35.22 2.84 -16.87
C GLU A 393 -36.75 2.82 -16.77
N GLY A 394 -37.29 3.56 -15.80
CA GLY A 394 -38.70 3.94 -15.83
C GLY A 394 -39.63 3.34 -14.77
N ASP A 395 -39.14 2.92 -13.59
CA ASP A 395 -40.04 2.63 -12.46
C ASP A 395 -39.73 3.50 -11.24
N ILE A 396 -40.78 3.94 -10.55
CA ILE A 396 -40.81 5.07 -9.59
C ILE A 396 -40.08 4.72 -8.26
N HIS A 397 -39.47 3.53 -8.18
CA HIS A 397 -38.63 3.04 -7.08
C HIS A 397 -37.22 2.53 -7.51
N GLY A 398 -36.77 2.82 -8.73
CA GLY A 398 -35.60 2.22 -9.39
C GLY A 398 -34.21 2.48 -8.78
N LYS A 399 -33.80 1.68 -7.80
CA LYS A 399 -32.39 1.52 -7.38
C LYS A 399 -31.82 0.21 -7.93
N ALA A 400 -30.55 0.24 -8.37
CA ALA A 400 -29.85 -0.95 -8.84
C ALA A 400 -29.43 -1.85 -7.67
N VAL A 401 -29.32 -3.17 -7.90
CA VAL A 401 -28.80 -4.11 -6.87
C VAL A 401 -27.33 -3.83 -6.58
N VAL A 402 -26.57 -3.48 -7.62
CA VAL A 402 -25.19 -3.00 -7.54
C VAL A 402 -25.22 -1.48 -7.71
N ASP A 403 -24.90 -0.74 -6.64
CA ASP A 403 -24.83 0.73 -6.70
C ASP A 403 -23.56 1.19 -7.43
N LYS A 404 -22.44 0.49 -7.19
CA LYS A 404 -21.13 0.82 -7.74
C LYS A 404 -20.21 -0.40 -7.78
N VAL A 405 -19.29 -0.43 -8.74
CA VAL A 405 -18.15 -1.34 -8.75
C VAL A 405 -16.88 -0.51 -8.63
N MET A 406 -16.08 -0.79 -7.60
CA MET A 406 -14.73 -0.24 -7.48
C MET A 406 -13.74 -1.25 -8.06
N THR A 407 -12.76 -0.75 -8.81
CA THR A 407 -11.88 -1.60 -9.63
C THR A 407 -10.42 -1.24 -9.37
N SER A 408 -9.60 -2.24 -9.07
CA SER A 408 -8.14 -2.14 -9.09
C SER A 408 -7.64 -3.17 -10.09
N VAL A 409 -6.86 -2.72 -11.06
CA VAL A 409 -6.27 -3.57 -12.11
C VAL A 409 -4.79 -3.27 -12.14
N LYS A 410 -3.97 -4.31 -11.97
CA LYS A 410 -2.52 -4.28 -12.00
C LYS A 410 -2.01 -5.18 -13.13
N GLY A 411 -1.10 -4.64 -13.94
CA GLY A 411 -0.54 -5.32 -15.10
C GLY A 411 -1.46 -5.22 -16.32
N GLY A 412 -0.93 -5.58 -17.48
CA GLY A 412 -1.55 -5.30 -18.77
C GLY A 412 -1.19 -3.90 -19.27
N THR A 413 -1.25 -3.70 -20.59
CA THR A 413 -1.01 -2.39 -21.18
C THR A 413 -2.04 -1.38 -20.68
N LEU A 414 -1.65 -0.11 -20.66
CA LEU A 414 -2.50 0.97 -20.18
C LEU A 414 -3.90 0.95 -20.82
N GLU A 415 -3.94 0.84 -22.15
CA GLU A 415 -5.18 0.81 -22.92
C GLU A 415 -6.10 -0.33 -22.47
N SER A 416 -5.56 -1.53 -22.30
CA SER A 416 -6.33 -2.70 -21.88
C SER A 416 -6.85 -2.58 -20.45
N ALA A 417 -6.04 -2.07 -19.52
CA ALA A 417 -6.42 -1.89 -18.11
C ALA A 417 -7.49 -0.79 -17.95
N VAL A 418 -7.37 0.32 -18.68
CA VAL A 418 -8.37 1.41 -18.69
C VAL A 418 -9.69 0.93 -19.30
N THR A 419 -9.62 0.22 -20.42
CA THR A 419 -10.81 -0.34 -21.08
C THR A 419 -11.55 -1.31 -20.16
N MET A 420 -10.81 -2.21 -19.52
CA MET A 420 -11.34 -3.15 -18.54
C MET A 420 -12.05 -2.42 -17.40
N ARG A 421 -11.42 -1.41 -16.81
CA ARG A 421 -12.01 -0.58 -15.76
C ARG A 421 -13.27 0.16 -16.22
N ALA A 422 -13.23 0.80 -17.39
CA ALA A 422 -14.36 1.57 -17.92
C ALA A 422 -15.60 0.68 -18.10
N LYS A 423 -15.41 -0.50 -18.71
CA LYS A 423 -16.48 -1.49 -18.87
C LYS A 423 -17.01 -2.00 -17.54
N LEU A 424 -16.12 -2.38 -16.62
CA LEU A 424 -16.51 -2.85 -15.28
C LEU A 424 -17.29 -1.79 -14.48
N ASN A 425 -16.91 -0.52 -14.59
CA ASN A 425 -17.63 0.57 -13.92
C ASN A 425 -19.02 0.83 -14.53
N GLN A 426 -19.19 0.56 -15.83
CA GLN A 426 -20.44 0.81 -16.55
C GLN A 426 -21.42 -0.37 -16.45
N GLU A 427 -20.93 -1.58 -16.77
CA GLU A 427 -21.71 -2.80 -16.91
C GLU A 427 -21.77 -3.61 -15.60
N GLY A 428 -20.79 -3.44 -14.72
CA GLY A 428 -20.69 -4.17 -13.46
C GLY A 428 -20.30 -5.64 -13.62
N VAL A 429 -20.11 -6.15 -14.83
CA VAL A 429 -19.70 -7.54 -15.06
C VAL A 429 -18.47 -7.57 -15.95
N MET A 430 -17.58 -8.54 -15.71
CA MET A 430 -16.40 -8.73 -16.53
C MET A 430 -16.71 -9.72 -17.65
N ASP A 431 -16.80 -9.27 -18.89
CA ASP A 431 -16.93 -10.18 -20.03
C ASP A 431 -15.59 -10.87 -20.37
N ILE A 432 -15.68 -12.08 -20.92
CA ILE A 432 -14.50 -12.91 -21.22
C ILE A 432 -13.57 -12.27 -22.25
N ALA A 433 -14.11 -11.53 -23.24
CA ALA A 433 -13.29 -10.89 -24.26
C ALA A 433 -12.45 -9.77 -23.65
N THR A 434 -13.03 -8.98 -22.75
CA THR A 434 -12.31 -7.96 -21.98
C THR A 434 -11.22 -8.58 -21.10
N TYR A 435 -11.55 -9.66 -20.37
CA TYR A 435 -10.56 -10.38 -19.57
C TYR A 435 -9.40 -10.92 -20.42
N GLN A 436 -9.69 -11.59 -21.54
CA GLN A 436 -8.69 -12.17 -22.43
C GLN A 436 -7.82 -11.08 -23.08
N ASN A 437 -8.41 -9.95 -23.46
CA ASN A 437 -7.68 -8.82 -24.02
C ASN A 437 -6.71 -8.21 -23.01
N TRP A 438 -7.13 -8.03 -21.75
CA TRP A 438 -6.22 -7.64 -20.67
C TRP A 438 -5.16 -8.71 -20.40
N ALA A 439 -5.55 -9.97 -20.28
CA ALA A 439 -4.63 -11.07 -19.95
C ALA A 439 -3.52 -11.24 -20.98
N ARG A 440 -3.83 -11.02 -22.28
CA ARG A 440 -2.86 -11.11 -23.38
C ARG A 440 -1.77 -10.03 -23.29
N THR A 441 -2.08 -8.84 -22.77
CA THR A 441 -1.14 -7.71 -22.71
C THR A 441 -0.31 -7.71 -21.42
N ILE A 442 -0.60 -8.59 -20.45
CA ILE A 442 0.19 -8.69 -19.20
C ILE A 442 1.66 -8.99 -19.50
N ALA A 443 1.94 -9.77 -20.55
CA ALA A 443 3.32 -10.11 -20.91
C ALA A 443 4.15 -8.88 -21.34
N GLU A 444 3.49 -7.86 -21.90
CA GLU A 444 4.09 -6.60 -22.37
C GLU A 444 4.16 -5.53 -21.27
N ALA A 445 3.33 -5.63 -20.24
CA ALA A 445 3.32 -4.71 -19.11
C ALA A 445 2.99 -5.47 -17.81
N PRO A 446 3.94 -6.27 -17.30
CA PRO A 446 3.71 -7.07 -16.10
C PRO A 446 3.70 -6.21 -14.84
N ALA A 447 2.84 -6.56 -13.89
CA ALA A 447 2.86 -6.03 -12.54
C ALA A 447 3.57 -6.97 -11.57
N LEU A 448 4.12 -6.39 -10.51
CA LEU A 448 4.59 -7.12 -9.35
C LEU A 448 3.41 -7.67 -8.54
N LEU A 449 3.31 -8.99 -8.42
CA LEU A 449 2.24 -9.70 -7.71
C LEU A 449 2.62 -10.08 -6.28
N ASN A 450 3.89 -10.41 -6.07
CA ASN A 450 4.42 -10.80 -4.77
C ASN A 450 5.88 -10.37 -4.66
N SER A 451 6.27 -9.89 -3.49
CA SER A 451 7.63 -9.41 -3.21
C SER A 451 8.21 -10.09 -1.97
N GLU A 452 9.42 -10.60 -2.09
CA GLU A 452 10.30 -10.90 -0.95
C GLU A 452 11.36 -9.77 -0.86
N PRO A 453 11.17 -8.82 0.06
CA PRO A 453 11.95 -7.58 0.09
C PRO A 453 13.32 -7.74 0.76
N GLU A 454 14.32 -6.98 0.30
CA GLU A 454 15.57 -6.69 1.01
C GLU A 454 15.77 -5.18 1.21
N PRO A 455 16.46 -4.73 2.27
CA PRO A 455 16.57 -3.30 2.58
C PRO A 455 17.25 -2.48 1.49
N ILE A 456 16.69 -1.31 1.16
CA ILE A 456 17.14 -0.47 0.04
C ILE A 456 18.57 0.07 0.23
N TYR A 457 18.99 0.31 1.48
CA TYR A 457 20.34 0.79 1.78
C TYR A 457 21.45 -0.20 1.40
N MET A 458 21.12 -1.47 1.13
CA MET A 458 22.10 -2.46 0.66
C MET A 458 22.56 -2.19 -0.79
N LEU A 459 21.84 -1.34 -1.52
CA LEU A 459 22.17 -0.97 -2.89
C LEU A 459 23.20 0.17 -2.97
N ILE A 460 23.57 0.79 -1.85
CA ILE A 460 24.56 1.87 -1.83
C ILE A 460 25.95 1.27 -2.06
N PRO A 461 26.69 1.70 -3.10
CA PRO A 461 28.06 1.26 -3.32
C PRO A 461 28.98 1.67 -2.16
N LEU A 462 29.75 0.72 -1.64
CA LEU A 462 30.62 0.94 -0.46
C LEU A 462 31.82 1.85 -0.76
N ASP A 463 32.21 1.95 -2.02
CA ASP A 463 33.28 2.82 -2.52
C ASP A 463 32.82 4.27 -2.73
N MET A 464 31.50 4.54 -2.64
CA MET A 464 30.98 5.90 -2.73
C MET A 464 31.45 6.74 -1.51
N PRO A 465 31.89 8.00 -1.73
CA PRO A 465 32.29 8.85 -0.62
C PRO A 465 31.14 9.08 0.37
N GLY A 466 31.36 8.78 1.65
CA GLY A 466 30.34 8.91 2.70
C GLY A 466 29.29 7.79 2.73
N ALA A 467 29.51 6.67 2.02
CA ALA A 467 28.59 5.53 1.96
C ALA A 467 28.15 5.04 3.34
N ASN A 468 29.10 4.81 4.27
CA ASN A 468 28.79 4.30 5.61
C ASN A 468 27.83 5.21 6.39
N SER A 469 28.01 6.52 6.31
CA SER A 469 27.12 7.50 6.95
C SER A 469 25.73 7.46 6.33
N ARG A 470 25.63 7.45 4.99
CA ARG A 470 24.33 7.38 4.30
C ARG A 470 23.60 6.06 4.57
N ILE A 471 24.32 4.94 4.63
CA ILE A 471 23.75 3.63 4.99
C ILE A 471 23.23 3.67 6.43
N SER A 472 24.01 4.20 7.38
CA SER A 472 23.56 4.36 8.77
C SER A 472 22.32 5.26 8.87
N ASN A 473 22.33 6.38 8.16
CA ASN A 473 21.24 7.33 8.15
C ASN A 473 19.98 6.77 7.48
N LEU A 474 20.07 5.96 6.42
CA LEU A 474 18.90 5.29 5.82
C LEU A 474 18.34 4.20 6.71
N LYS A 475 19.18 3.48 7.47
CA LYS A 475 18.71 2.55 8.50
C LYS A 475 17.90 3.30 9.57
N GLN A 476 18.44 4.43 10.04
CA GLN A 476 17.74 5.30 10.97
C GLN A 476 16.45 5.86 10.37
N ALA A 477 16.51 6.41 9.15
CA ALA A 477 15.36 6.95 8.42
C ALA A 477 14.25 5.93 8.28
N THR A 478 14.58 4.67 7.97
CA THR A 478 13.59 3.59 7.84
C THR A 478 12.89 3.33 9.17
N ALA A 479 13.65 3.31 10.28
CA ALA A 479 13.08 3.14 11.62
C ALA A 479 12.21 4.34 12.02
N ASP A 480 12.70 5.56 11.77
CA ASP A 480 11.98 6.80 12.05
C ASP A 480 10.72 6.93 11.18
N TYR A 481 10.74 6.46 9.93
CA TYR A 481 9.59 6.46 9.02
C TYR A 481 8.46 5.55 9.54
N VAL A 482 8.81 4.36 10.02
CA VAL A 482 7.85 3.44 10.65
C VAL A 482 7.31 4.00 11.97
N ALA A 483 8.16 4.64 12.77
CA ALA A 483 7.73 5.27 14.03
C ALA A 483 6.88 6.53 13.79
N GLU A 484 7.15 7.27 12.71
CA GLU A 484 6.44 8.48 12.36
C GLU A 484 4.98 8.18 12.01
N TYR A 485 4.78 7.20 11.13
CA TYR A 485 3.46 6.77 10.67
C TYR A 485 3.04 5.50 11.38
N ASN A 486 2.79 5.61 12.69
CA ASN A 486 2.38 4.48 13.52
C ASN A 486 1.02 4.75 14.19
N VAL A 487 0.19 3.71 14.28
CA VAL A 487 -1.10 3.75 14.98
C VAL A 487 -0.97 4.13 16.47
N CYS A 488 0.22 4.03 17.06
CA CYS A 488 0.48 4.43 18.45
C CYS A 488 0.19 5.91 18.74
N LYS A 489 0.15 6.76 17.71
CA LYS A 489 -0.20 8.19 17.80
C LYS A 489 -1.72 8.44 17.72
N CYS A 490 -2.53 7.38 17.61
CA CYS A 490 -3.99 7.43 17.60
C CYS A 490 -4.58 7.17 19.00
N LYS A 491 -5.80 7.64 19.22
CA LYS A 491 -6.65 7.26 20.36
C LYS A 491 -7.27 5.87 20.15
N PRO A 492 -7.52 5.10 21.23
CA PRO A 492 -8.18 3.80 21.15
C PRO A 492 -9.65 3.92 20.69
N CYS A 493 -10.18 2.82 20.15
CA CYS A 493 -11.58 2.72 19.75
C CYS A 493 -12.42 2.03 20.84
N HIS A 494 -13.72 2.32 20.91
CA HIS A 494 -14.65 1.66 21.82
C HIS A 494 -15.04 0.27 21.31
N ASN A 495 -15.59 -0.56 22.21
CA ASN A 495 -16.24 -1.82 21.90
C ASN A 495 -15.42 -2.74 20.97
N GLY A 496 -14.11 -2.89 21.26
CA GLY A 496 -13.23 -3.78 20.50
C GLY A 496 -12.98 -3.35 19.05
N GLY A 497 -13.22 -2.09 18.71
CA GLY A 497 -12.84 -1.51 17.42
C GLY A 497 -11.33 -1.55 17.20
N THR A 498 -10.90 -1.87 15.98
CA THR A 498 -9.48 -1.90 15.62
C THR A 498 -9.05 -0.53 15.09
N VAL A 499 -7.99 0.05 15.65
CA VAL A 499 -7.42 1.31 15.17
C VAL A 499 -6.63 1.06 13.88
N ALA A 500 -6.86 1.91 12.87
CA ALA A 500 -6.06 1.94 11.65
C ALA A 500 -5.64 3.39 11.32
N LEU A 501 -4.45 3.55 10.75
CA LEU A 501 -3.92 4.83 10.29
C LEU A 501 -3.78 4.79 8.77
N LEU A 502 -4.51 5.67 8.07
CA LEU A 502 -4.45 5.83 6.61
C LEU A 502 -4.04 7.27 6.28
N ASP A 503 -2.87 7.46 5.66
CA ASP A 503 -2.38 8.78 5.19
C ASP A 503 -2.45 9.90 6.26
N GLY A 504 -2.12 9.56 7.51
CA GLY A 504 -2.12 10.54 8.61
C GLY A 504 -3.50 10.84 9.21
N LYS A 505 -4.52 10.00 8.93
CA LYS A 505 -5.81 10.00 9.63
C LYS A 505 -6.05 8.66 10.33
N CYS A 506 -6.38 8.74 11.61
CA CYS A 506 -6.78 7.58 12.39
C CYS A 506 -8.27 7.32 12.19
N MET A 507 -8.64 6.06 12.04
CA MET A 507 -10.02 5.61 11.98
C MET A 507 -10.24 4.35 12.80
N CYS A 508 -11.48 4.18 13.26
CA CYS A 508 -11.90 2.99 13.99
C CYS A 508 -12.60 2.01 13.06
N LEU A 509 -12.09 0.79 12.98
CA LEU A 509 -12.70 -0.32 12.26
C LEU A 509 -13.61 -1.08 13.24
N CYS A 510 -14.90 -0.77 13.18
CA CYS A 510 -15.89 -1.30 14.11
C CYS A 510 -16.20 -2.78 13.87
N PRO A 511 -16.48 -3.57 14.91
CA PRO A 511 -17.14 -4.86 14.74
C PRO A 511 -18.58 -4.64 14.21
N HIS A 512 -19.11 -5.62 13.47
CA HIS A 512 -20.40 -5.53 12.76
C HIS A 512 -21.61 -5.06 13.59
N LEU A 513 -21.60 -5.25 14.91
CA LEU A 513 -22.68 -4.84 15.83
C LEU A 513 -22.49 -3.45 16.44
N PHE A 514 -21.46 -2.69 16.03
CA PHE A 514 -21.16 -1.38 16.59
C PHE A 514 -20.97 -0.32 15.52
N GLU A 515 -21.21 0.94 15.89
CA GLU A 515 -21.07 2.11 15.01
C GLU A 515 -20.75 3.40 15.77
N GLY A 516 -20.72 4.51 15.03
CA GLY A 516 -20.23 5.81 15.48
C GLY A 516 -18.76 5.98 15.14
N ALA A 517 -18.26 7.21 15.22
CA ALA A 517 -16.89 7.55 14.82
C ALA A 517 -15.83 6.76 15.62
N ALA A 518 -16.16 6.32 16.83
CA ALA A 518 -15.29 5.53 17.69
C ALA A 518 -15.84 4.14 18.01
N CYS A 519 -16.86 3.66 17.28
CA CYS A 519 -17.56 2.41 17.53
C CYS A 519 -18.31 2.37 18.88
N GLN A 520 -18.79 3.51 19.38
CA GLN A 520 -19.40 3.63 20.71
C GLN A 520 -20.84 3.10 20.79
N ASN A 521 -21.59 3.10 19.68
CA ASN A 521 -23.01 2.77 19.63
C ASN A 521 -23.24 1.30 19.26
N PHE A 522 -24.25 0.66 19.86
CA PHE A 522 -24.59 -0.75 19.62
C PHE A 522 -25.81 -0.89 18.70
N LYS A 523 -25.67 -1.67 17.63
CA LYS A 523 -26.71 -2.01 16.65
C LYS A 523 -27.57 -3.18 17.10
N GLY A 524 -28.53 -2.91 17.99
CA GLY A 524 -29.44 -3.93 18.51
C GLY A 524 -30.35 -4.56 17.45
N ASP A 525 -30.66 -3.81 16.40
CA ASP A 525 -31.46 -4.22 15.24
C ASP A 525 -30.77 -5.28 14.36
N LYS A 526 -29.44 -5.34 14.37
CA LYS A 526 -28.64 -6.34 13.64
C LYS A 526 -28.29 -7.58 14.45
N ALA A 527 -28.69 -7.65 15.73
CA ALA A 527 -28.42 -8.82 16.56
C ALA A 527 -29.34 -10.00 16.18
N LYS A 528 -28.75 -11.18 15.94
CA LYS A 528 -29.51 -12.41 15.57
C LYS A 528 -30.47 -12.90 16.67
N HIS A 529 -30.28 -12.48 17.91
CA HIS A 529 -31.10 -12.84 19.08
C HIS A 529 -31.51 -11.56 19.82
N ALA A 530 -32.66 -11.59 20.51
CA ALA A 530 -33.26 -10.43 21.18
C ALA A 530 -32.25 -9.69 22.08
N ALA A 531 -31.86 -8.49 21.65
CA ALA A 531 -31.34 -7.34 22.41
C ALA A 531 -30.27 -7.54 23.52
N THR A 532 -29.55 -8.67 23.59
CA THR A 532 -28.39 -8.77 24.49
C THR A 532 -27.14 -8.22 23.82
N ARG A 533 -26.65 -7.07 24.32
CA ARG A 533 -25.36 -6.50 23.94
C ARG A 533 -24.25 -7.56 24.13
N PRO A 534 -23.46 -7.88 23.10
CA PRO A 534 -22.40 -8.87 23.21
C PRO A 534 -21.34 -8.39 24.21
N THR A 535 -20.77 -9.32 24.98
CA THR A 535 -19.58 -9.02 25.78
C THR A 535 -18.42 -8.77 24.82
N VAL A 536 -17.88 -7.55 24.84
CA VAL A 536 -16.72 -7.21 24.01
C VAL A 536 -15.50 -7.04 24.87
N ASN A 537 -14.38 -7.59 24.42
CA ASN A 537 -13.09 -7.31 25.01
C ASN A 537 -12.69 -5.90 24.59
N GLN A 538 -12.69 -4.98 25.54
CA GLN A 538 -12.22 -3.63 25.30
C GLN A 538 -10.70 -3.65 25.13
N GLU A 539 -10.21 -3.10 24.03
CA GLU A 539 -8.78 -3.01 23.74
C GLU A 539 -8.31 -1.57 23.95
N GLY A 540 -7.14 -1.41 24.58
CA GLY A 540 -6.41 -0.14 24.60
C GLY A 540 -5.50 -0.06 23.38
N ASN A 541 -4.96 1.13 23.11
CA ASN A 541 -3.94 1.33 22.08
C ASN A 541 -2.55 1.41 22.73
N TRP A 542 -1.54 0.78 22.15
CA TRP A 542 -0.18 0.93 22.63
C TRP A 542 0.30 2.37 22.38
N SER A 543 0.94 2.98 23.37
CA SER A 543 1.66 4.24 23.15
C SER A 543 2.88 4.00 22.26
N CYS A 544 3.43 5.06 21.70
CA CYS A 544 4.64 4.90 20.91
C CYS A 544 5.80 4.41 21.78
N TRP A 545 6.66 3.59 21.17
CA TRP A 545 7.88 3.11 21.81
C TRP A 545 8.77 4.27 22.27
N SER A 546 9.35 4.15 23.46
CA SER A 546 10.40 5.04 23.92
C SER A 546 11.62 4.94 23.01
N ALA A 547 12.49 5.96 23.07
CA ALA A 547 13.84 5.83 22.54
C ALA A 547 14.53 4.61 23.17
N TRP A 548 15.41 3.98 22.39
CA TRP A 548 16.26 2.91 22.89
C TRP A 548 17.15 3.42 24.01
N SER A 549 17.29 2.63 25.08
CA SER A 549 18.28 2.89 26.12
C SER A 549 19.69 2.88 25.53
N ARG A 550 20.64 3.51 26.23
CA ARG A 550 22.06 3.29 25.95
C ARG A 550 22.38 1.80 26.05
N CYS A 551 23.30 1.34 25.22
CA CYS A 551 23.77 -0.03 25.26
C CYS A 551 24.49 -0.27 26.60
N SER A 552 24.01 -1.23 27.39
CA SER A 552 24.59 -1.61 28.68
C SER A 552 24.65 -3.12 28.76
N GLY A 553 25.84 -3.68 29.02
CA GLY A 553 26.04 -5.14 29.07
C GLY A 553 25.70 -5.86 27.76
N GLY A 554 25.88 -5.21 26.60
CA GLY A 554 25.56 -5.76 25.28
C GLY A 554 24.07 -5.81 24.95
N LYS A 555 23.23 -5.15 25.77
CA LYS A 555 21.78 -5.10 25.61
C LYS A 555 21.28 -3.67 25.68
N ARG A 556 20.22 -3.39 24.94
CA ARG A 556 19.43 -2.16 25.02
C ARG A 556 17.96 -2.52 25.14
N HIS A 557 17.19 -1.68 25.82
CA HIS A 557 15.75 -1.88 25.99
C HIS A 557 14.97 -0.64 25.60
N ARG A 558 13.70 -0.84 25.26
CA ARG A 558 12.71 0.22 25.09
C ARG A 558 11.38 -0.22 25.68
N THR A 559 10.55 0.73 26.07
CA THR A 559 9.25 0.49 26.70
C THR A 559 8.15 1.28 26.02
N HIS A 560 6.91 0.83 26.19
CA HIS A 560 5.71 1.60 25.84
C HIS A 560 4.61 1.36 26.87
N GLY A 561 3.70 2.32 26.98
CA GLY A 561 2.56 2.26 27.88
C GLY A 561 1.30 1.80 27.15
N CYS A 562 0.32 1.30 27.88
CA CYS A 562 -1.01 1.05 27.34
C CYS A 562 -1.88 2.30 27.51
N ASN A 563 -2.28 2.92 26.40
CA ASN A 563 -3.21 4.04 26.38
C ASN A 563 -4.64 3.53 26.29
N THR A 564 -5.39 3.64 27.39
CA THR A 564 -6.80 3.26 27.45
C THR A 564 -7.75 4.42 27.24
N ASP A 565 -7.27 5.67 27.30
CA ASP A 565 -8.07 6.90 27.17
C ASP A 565 -9.37 6.90 28.01
N GLY A 566 -9.33 6.30 29.20
CA GLY A 566 -10.49 6.21 30.11
C GLY A 566 -11.48 5.07 29.80
N LEU A 567 -11.18 4.20 28.83
CA LEU A 567 -12.00 3.02 28.52
C LEU A 567 -11.94 1.99 29.65
N HIS A 568 -13.08 1.74 30.30
CA HIS A 568 -13.18 0.83 31.43
C HIS A 568 -12.92 -0.63 31.00
N GLY A 569 -11.99 -1.31 31.69
CA GLY A 569 -11.63 -2.70 31.40
C GLY A 569 -10.76 -2.89 30.14
N ALA A 570 -10.28 -1.81 29.53
CA ALA A 570 -9.40 -1.87 28.36
C ALA A 570 -8.01 -2.39 28.73
N VAL A 571 -7.48 -3.33 27.94
CA VAL A 571 -6.13 -3.88 28.10
C VAL A 571 -5.43 -3.94 26.75
N CYS A 572 -4.13 -3.64 26.72
CA CYS A 572 -3.30 -3.83 25.55
C CYS A 572 -2.61 -5.21 25.62
N ARG A 573 -2.75 -6.01 24.56
CA ARG A 573 -2.12 -7.33 24.47
C ARG A 573 -0.74 -7.22 23.84
N GLY A 574 0.29 -7.79 24.47
CA GLY A 574 1.68 -7.73 24.01
C GLY A 574 2.67 -7.44 25.14
N ASN A 575 3.95 -7.39 24.81
CA ASN A 575 5.01 -7.10 25.78
C ASN A 575 5.10 -5.58 26.01
N THR A 576 5.26 -5.16 27.27
CA THR A 576 5.44 -3.74 27.65
C THR A 576 6.87 -3.25 27.47
N SER A 577 7.83 -4.17 27.35
CA SER A 577 9.23 -3.89 27.10
C SER A 577 9.81 -4.86 26.08
N ILE A 578 10.74 -4.38 25.26
CA ILE A 578 11.53 -5.20 24.34
C ILE A 578 13.01 -4.95 24.62
N GLU A 579 13.77 -6.03 24.60
CA GLU A 579 15.23 -6.04 24.73
C GLU A 579 15.86 -6.52 23.42
N GLU A 580 16.92 -5.84 22.99
CA GLU A 580 17.69 -6.19 21.81
C GLU A 580 19.18 -6.21 22.15
N SER A 581 19.93 -7.10 21.48
CA SER A 581 21.39 -7.11 21.56
C SER A 581 21.97 -5.89 20.85
N CYS A 582 22.96 -5.25 21.44
CA CYS A 582 23.67 -4.11 20.86
C CYS A 582 25.18 -4.27 21.02
N LEU A 583 25.93 -3.75 20.05
CA LEU A 583 27.38 -3.67 20.14
C LEU A 583 27.76 -2.36 20.84
N LEU A 584 28.61 -2.46 21.87
CA LEU A 584 29.28 -1.29 22.44
C LEU A 584 30.24 -0.76 21.40
N ILE A 585 29.89 0.35 20.74
CA ILE A 585 30.86 1.13 19.97
C ILE A 585 31.75 1.81 21.01
N THR A 586 32.79 1.12 21.47
CA THR A 586 33.91 1.77 22.13
C THR A 586 34.62 2.60 21.06
N HIS A 587 34.44 3.92 21.08
CA HIS A 587 35.36 4.82 20.41
C HIS A 587 36.76 4.53 20.99
N LEU A 588 37.59 3.84 20.20
CA LEU A 588 39.03 3.74 20.41
C LEU A 588 39.72 4.73 19.47
#